data_AF-A0A8S9RRC8-F1
#
_entry.id   AF-A0A8S9RRC8-F1
#
_cell.length_a   1.000
_cell.length_b   1.000
_cell.length_c   1.000
_cell.angle_alpha   90.00
_cell.angle_beta   90.00
_cell.angle_gamma   90.00
#
_symmetry.space_group_name_H-M   'P 1'
#
loop_
_entity.id
_entity.type
_entity.pdbx_description
1 polymer ?
#
loop_
_entity_poly.entity_id
_entity_poly.type
_entity_poly.pdbx_seq_one_letter_code
_entity_poly.pdbx_strand_id
1 'polypeptide(L)'
;MTPYGPVLEKHQDLVVSDFLTRETKQWNIAALKEVFPLLVDTITLLKPSMTGRSDGVAWLGSRSGIYTTRPGYFAAAELEQQQMTTAQTPDWKKLIWTGRTSPKIKLFLWKITQGALPTGANLQRRGLLQHTTCVRCGEVETESHLFLHCEYVEKIWSASLFKDQVTLSTCSEFLEALKLGKIATCLPPVGVVSDVFPWICWFIWLARNQLIFD
;
A
#
# COMPACT_ATOMS: atom_id res chain seq x y z
N MET A 1 7.90 6.22 -25.62
CA MET A 1 6.69 6.52 -26.42
C MET A 1 6.47 8.01 -26.36
N THR A 2 6.61 8.71 -27.47
CA THR A 2 6.25 10.13 -27.58
C THR A 2 4.75 10.27 -27.31
N PRO A 3 4.32 11.18 -26.42
CA PRO A 3 2.90 11.38 -26.18
C PRO A 3 2.23 11.85 -27.47
N TYR A 4 1.15 11.17 -27.86
CA TYR A 4 0.31 11.62 -28.97
C TYR A 4 -0.35 12.93 -28.52
N GLY A 5 -0.24 13.97 -29.35
CA GLY A 5 -0.77 15.30 -29.06
C GLY A 5 -2.29 15.29 -28.87
N PRO A 6 -2.87 16.42 -28.43
CA PRO A 6 -4.32 16.50 -28.25
C PRO A 6 -5.03 16.16 -29.57
N VAL A 7 -6.13 15.42 -29.48
CA VAL A 7 -7.01 15.14 -30.61
C VAL A 7 -7.35 16.47 -31.28
N LEU A 8 -7.17 16.56 -32.60
CA LEU A 8 -7.54 17.76 -33.35
C LEU A 8 -9.04 18.03 -33.16
N GLU A 9 -9.43 19.29 -33.00
CA GLU A 9 -10.83 19.70 -32.75
C GLU A 9 -11.80 19.09 -33.78
N LYS A 10 -11.40 19.02 -35.05
CA LYS A 10 -12.16 18.38 -36.14
C LYS A 10 -12.39 16.87 -36.00
N HIS A 11 -11.71 16.20 -35.07
CA HIS A 11 -11.78 14.76 -34.85
C HIS A 11 -12.46 14.40 -33.53
N GLN A 12 -12.98 15.39 -32.78
CA GLN A 12 -13.52 15.20 -31.44
C GLN A 12 -14.76 14.30 -31.41
N ASP A 13 -15.58 14.35 -32.46
CA ASP A 13 -16.84 13.61 -32.55
C ASP A 13 -16.73 12.29 -33.34
N LEU A 14 -15.51 11.88 -33.72
CA LEU A 14 -15.32 10.64 -34.48
C LEU A 14 -15.64 9.42 -33.63
N VAL A 15 -16.43 8.51 -34.20
CA VAL A 15 -16.78 7.22 -33.61
C VAL A 15 -16.12 6.08 -34.38
N VAL A 16 -16.06 4.90 -33.77
CA VAL A 16 -15.46 3.70 -34.40
C VAL A 16 -16.08 3.39 -35.76
N SER A 17 -17.38 3.62 -35.92
CA SER A 17 -18.08 3.39 -37.20
C SER A 17 -17.60 4.28 -38.34
N ASP A 18 -17.03 5.45 -38.06
CA ASP A 18 -16.50 6.35 -39.10
C ASP A 18 -15.24 5.78 -39.77
N PHE A 19 -14.57 4.86 -39.06
CA PHE A 19 -13.41 4.13 -39.55
C PHE A 19 -13.78 2.77 -40.15
N LEU A 20 -15.06 2.46 -40.32
CA LEU A 20 -15.52 1.22 -40.95
C LEU A 20 -16.10 1.51 -42.35
N THR A 21 -15.77 0.66 -43.32
CA THR A 21 -16.38 0.70 -44.65
C THR A 21 -17.85 0.33 -44.57
N ARG A 22 -18.73 1.10 -45.23
CA ARG A 22 -20.19 0.88 -45.17
C ARG A 22 -20.64 -0.45 -45.76
N GLU A 23 -19.97 -0.90 -46.82
CA GLU A 23 -20.33 -2.10 -47.57
C GLU A 23 -19.76 -3.38 -46.92
N THR A 24 -18.48 -3.36 -46.53
CA THR A 24 -17.78 -4.56 -46.05
C THR A 24 -17.64 -4.61 -44.52
N LYS A 25 -17.97 -3.54 -43.78
CA LYS A 25 -17.78 -3.40 -42.32
C LYS A 25 -16.35 -3.72 -41.86
N GLN A 26 -15.37 -3.47 -42.74
CA GLN A 26 -13.95 -3.64 -42.46
C GLN A 26 -13.31 -2.30 -42.13
N TRP A 27 -12.13 -2.32 -41.52
CA TRP A 27 -11.39 -1.10 -41.24
C TRP A 27 -11.04 -0.33 -42.52
N ASN A 28 -11.39 0.95 -42.57
CA ASN A 28 -10.91 1.89 -43.57
C ASN A 28 -9.48 2.31 -43.21
N ILE A 29 -8.50 1.58 -43.75
CA ILE A 29 -7.08 1.79 -43.46
C ILE A 29 -6.59 3.19 -43.86
N ALA A 30 -7.16 3.78 -44.92
CA ALA A 30 -6.78 5.12 -45.36
C ALA A 30 -7.16 6.18 -44.31
N ALA A 31 -8.40 6.12 -43.82
CA ALA A 31 -8.87 7.02 -42.76
C ALA A 31 -8.11 6.81 -41.44
N LEU A 32 -7.80 5.55 -41.08
CA LEU A 32 -6.99 5.26 -39.88
C LEU A 32 -5.56 5.79 -40.00
N LYS A 33 -4.93 5.74 -41.18
CA LYS A 33 -3.58 6.30 -41.39
C LYS A 33 -3.56 7.83 -41.30
N GLU A 34 -4.64 8.49 -41.71
CA GLU A 34 -4.76 9.94 -41.63
C GLU A 34 -4.88 10.41 -40.18
N VAL A 35 -5.71 9.75 -39.37
CA VAL A 35 -6.00 10.16 -37.99
C VAL A 35 -5.01 9.55 -36.99
N PHE A 36 -4.71 8.25 -37.13
CA PHE A 36 -3.93 7.47 -36.16
C PHE A 36 -2.75 6.72 -36.81
N PRO A 37 -1.80 7.42 -37.47
CA PRO A 37 -0.74 6.78 -38.26
C PRO A 37 0.11 5.78 -37.48
N LEU A 38 0.29 5.99 -36.16
CA LEU A 38 1.10 5.12 -35.29
C LEU A 38 0.31 3.96 -34.67
N LEU A 39 -1.03 3.98 -34.72
CA LEU A 39 -1.87 2.98 -34.06
C LEU A 39 -2.62 2.08 -35.04
N VAL A 40 -2.45 2.28 -36.36
CA VAL A 40 -3.12 1.50 -37.40
C VAL A 40 -2.96 0.00 -37.17
N ASP A 41 -1.73 -0.45 -36.89
CA ASP A 41 -1.45 -1.87 -36.67
C ASP A 41 -2.13 -2.40 -35.41
N THR A 42 -2.27 -1.57 -34.37
CA THR A 42 -2.94 -1.98 -33.13
C THR A 42 -4.46 -2.01 -33.29
N ILE A 43 -5.03 -1.00 -33.95
CA ILE A 43 -6.47 -0.89 -34.19
C ILE A 43 -6.95 -2.03 -35.10
N THR A 44 -6.18 -2.38 -36.13
CA THR A 44 -6.52 -3.44 -37.07
C THR A 44 -6.47 -4.86 -36.48
N LEU A 45 -5.83 -5.05 -35.32
CA LEU A 45 -5.92 -6.31 -34.57
C LEU A 45 -7.34 -6.58 -34.05
N LEU A 46 -8.13 -5.52 -33.81
CA LEU A 46 -9.53 -5.65 -33.46
C LEU A 46 -10.31 -6.09 -34.70
N LYS A 47 -11.10 -7.15 -34.58
CA LYS A 47 -11.94 -7.65 -35.68
C LYS A 47 -13.36 -7.15 -35.51
N PRO A 48 -13.85 -6.22 -36.36
CA PRO A 48 -15.23 -5.77 -36.31
C PRO A 48 -16.21 -6.92 -36.56
N SER A 49 -17.40 -6.84 -35.99
CA SER A 49 -18.41 -7.87 -36.18
C SER A 49 -18.95 -7.84 -37.62
N MET A 50 -18.70 -8.91 -38.37
CA MET A 50 -19.22 -9.07 -39.73
C MET A 50 -20.74 -9.31 -39.74
N THR A 51 -21.28 -9.86 -38.65
CA THR A 51 -22.69 -10.26 -38.53
C THR A 51 -23.58 -9.17 -37.93
N GLY A 52 -23.02 -8.00 -37.57
CA GLY A 52 -23.79 -6.91 -36.96
C GLY A 52 -24.33 -7.24 -35.56
N ARG A 53 -23.66 -8.15 -34.84
CA ARG A 53 -23.99 -8.43 -33.44
C ARG A 53 -23.89 -7.14 -32.61
N SER A 54 -24.83 -6.94 -31.69
CA SER A 54 -24.77 -5.85 -30.72
C SER A 54 -23.48 -5.93 -29.89
N ASP A 55 -22.95 -4.77 -29.53
CA ASP A 55 -21.77 -4.68 -28.69
C ASP A 55 -22.00 -5.36 -27.33
N GLY A 56 -20.93 -5.92 -26.78
CA GLY A 56 -20.95 -6.63 -25.50
C GLY A 56 -19.69 -6.33 -24.71
N VAL A 57 -19.82 -6.37 -23.39
CA VAL A 57 -18.67 -6.21 -22.49
C VAL A 57 -17.83 -7.48 -22.49
N ALA A 58 -16.51 -7.30 -22.54
CA ALA A 58 -15.55 -8.39 -22.44
C ALA A 58 -14.49 -8.06 -21.37
N TRP A 59 -14.23 -9.02 -20.48
CA TRP A 59 -13.17 -8.91 -19.49
C TRP A 59 -11.81 -9.21 -20.13
N LEU A 60 -10.96 -8.18 -20.23
CA LEU A 60 -9.62 -8.29 -20.82
C LEU A 60 -8.70 -9.27 -20.08
N GLY A 61 -8.94 -9.47 -18.77
CA GLY A 61 -8.19 -10.43 -17.95
C GLY A 61 -8.57 -11.90 -18.18
N SER A 62 -9.44 -12.21 -19.15
CA SER A 62 -9.81 -13.57 -19.52
C SER A 62 -9.73 -13.78 -21.02
N ARG A 63 -9.12 -14.89 -21.45
CA ARG A 63 -9.04 -15.28 -22.87
C ARG A 63 -10.42 -15.51 -23.50
N SER A 64 -11.42 -15.87 -22.72
CA SER A 64 -12.80 -16.03 -23.20
C SER A 64 -13.60 -14.72 -23.22
N GLY A 65 -13.05 -13.63 -22.67
CA GLY A 65 -13.77 -12.39 -22.44
C GLY A 65 -14.85 -12.46 -21.36
N ILE A 66 -15.10 -13.64 -20.77
CA ILE A 66 -16.10 -13.81 -19.70
C ILE A 66 -15.47 -13.45 -18.36
N TYR A 67 -16.14 -12.56 -17.63
CA TYR A 67 -15.77 -12.24 -16.26
C TYR A 67 -16.04 -13.43 -15.33
N THR A 68 -15.05 -13.77 -14.51
CA THR A 68 -15.22 -14.71 -13.39
C THR A 68 -14.51 -14.13 -12.16
N THR A 69 -14.94 -14.55 -10.97
CA THR A 69 -14.41 -14.03 -9.70
C THR A 69 -12.91 -14.25 -9.55
N ARG A 70 -12.38 -15.36 -10.07
CA ARG A 70 -10.97 -15.73 -9.94
C ARG A 70 -10.02 -14.76 -10.69
N PRO A 71 -10.13 -14.55 -12.02
CA PRO A 71 -9.36 -13.51 -12.72
C PRO A 71 -9.61 -12.10 -12.20
N GLY A 72 -10.84 -11.80 -11.78
CA GLY A 72 -11.17 -10.50 -11.16
C GLY A 72 -10.37 -10.25 -9.88
N TYR A 73 -10.29 -11.25 -8.99
CA TYR A 73 -9.50 -11.18 -7.77
C TYR A 73 -8.00 -10.99 -8.07
N PHE A 74 -7.44 -11.75 -9.01
CA PHE A 74 -6.02 -11.60 -9.38
C PHE A 74 -5.71 -10.22 -9.95
N ALA A 75 -6.57 -9.67 -10.81
CA ALA A 75 -6.39 -8.32 -11.34
C ALA A 75 -6.45 -7.25 -10.24
N ALA A 76 -7.36 -7.39 -9.26
CA ALA A 76 -7.45 -6.49 -8.12
C ALA A 76 -6.20 -6.56 -7.23
N ALA A 77 -5.72 -7.77 -6.92
CA ALA A 77 -4.50 -7.97 -6.14
C ALA A 77 -3.25 -7.42 -6.85
N GLU A 78 -3.19 -7.52 -8.18
CA GLU A 78 -2.10 -6.98 -8.98
C GLU A 78 -2.12 -5.44 -8.98
N LEU A 79 -3.29 -4.81 -9.06
CA LEU A 79 -3.44 -3.35 -8.93
C LEU A 79 -2.99 -2.86 -7.55
N GLU A 80 -3.33 -3.58 -6.48
CA GLU A 80 -2.88 -3.27 -5.12
C GLU A 80 -1.36 -3.41 -4.99
N GLN A 81 -0.77 -4.46 -5.58
CA GLN A 81 0.69 -4.61 -5.64
C GLN A 81 1.37 -3.52 -6.44
N GLN A 82 0.82 -3.12 -7.60
CA GLN A 82 1.37 -2.06 -8.43
C GLN A 82 1.39 -0.71 -7.69
N GLN A 83 0.32 -0.41 -6.92
CA GLN A 83 0.28 0.74 -6.03
C GLN A 83 1.34 0.68 -4.92
N MET A 84 1.67 -0.52 -4.41
CA MET A 84 2.73 -0.70 -3.42
C MET A 84 4.15 -0.63 -4.01
N THR A 85 4.36 -1.07 -5.25
CA THR A 85 5.71 -1.17 -5.87
C THR A 85 6.36 0.15 -6.28
N THR A 86 5.62 1.26 -6.30
CA THR A 86 6.20 2.60 -6.55
C THR A 86 6.96 3.14 -5.34
N ALA A 87 6.76 2.58 -4.16
CA ALA A 87 7.62 2.80 -3.00
C ALA A 87 8.63 1.65 -2.89
N GLN A 88 9.93 1.94 -2.78
CA GLN A 88 10.92 0.93 -2.40
C GLN A 88 10.47 0.31 -1.08
N THR A 89 9.88 -0.89 -1.10
CA THR A 89 9.38 -1.52 0.12
C THR A 89 10.54 -1.68 1.09
N PRO A 90 10.58 -0.95 2.21
CA PRO A 90 11.68 -1.06 3.15
C PRO A 90 11.75 -2.50 3.67
N ASP A 91 12.97 -3.06 3.76
CA ASP A 91 13.23 -4.48 4.08
C ASP A 91 12.94 -4.78 5.57
N TRP A 92 11.65 -4.71 5.93
CA TRP A 92 11.15 -5.05 7.26
C TRP A 92 11.45 -6.52 7.60
N LYS A 93 11.49 -7.40 6.58
CA LYS A 93 11.77 -8.83 6.75
C LYS A 93 13.14 -9.02 7.36
N LYS A 94 14.18 -8.46 6.72
CA LYS A 94 15.54 -8.55 7.26
C LYS A 94 15.63 -7.84 8.59
N LEU A 95 15.00 -6.68 8.76
CA LEU A 95 15.08 -5.91 10.00
C LEU A 95 14.57 -6.70 11.21
N ILE A 96 13.40 -7.33 11.09
CA ILE A 96 12.73 -8.09 12.15
C ILE A 96 13.36 -9.48 12.33
N TRP A 97 13.49 -10.26 11.26
CA TRP A 97 13.83 -11.67 11.38
C TRP A 97 15.29 -11.93 11.72
N THR A 98 16.21 -11.03 11.35
CA THR A 98 17.63 -11.11 11.74
C THR A 98 17.91 -10.61 13.16
N GLY A 99 16.96 -9.94 13.81
CA GLY A 99 17.13 -9.40 15.16
C GLY A 99 17.41 -10.50 16.19
N ARG A 100 18.30 -10.23 17.14
CA ARG A 100 18.58 -11.11 18.29
C ARG A 100 17.54 -10.89 19.40
N THR A 101 16.30 -11.29 19.14
CA THR A 101 15.19 -11.23 20.10
C THR A 101 14.34 -12.50 20.02
N SER A 102 13.43 -12.70 20.98
CA SER A 102 12.58 -13.90 21.02
C SER A 102 11.62 -13.97 19.82
N PRO A 103 11.22 -15.17 19.37
CA PRO A 103 10.24 -15.32 18.29
C PRO A 103 8.91 -14.59 18.56
N LYS A 104 8.49 -14.54 19.82
CA LYS A 104 7.30 -13.79 20.27
C LYS A 104 7.42 -12.30 19.94
N ILE A 105 8.58 -11.70 20.24
CA ILE A 105 8.84 -10.29 19.96
C ILE A 105 8.98 -10.05 18.45
N LYS A 106 9.61 -10.95 17.70
CA LYS A 106 9.66 -10.85 16.23
C LYS A 106 8.27 -10.84 15.60
N LEU A 107 7.40 -11.75 16.04
CA LEU A 107 6.01 -11.79 15.57
C LEU A 107 5.25 -10.51 15.96
N PHE A 108 5.49 -9.98 17.16
CA PHE A 108 4.91 -8.73 17.60
C PHE A 108 5.34 -7.54 16.72
N LEU A 109 6.64 -7.38 16.46
CA LEU A 109 7.16 -6.34 15.56
C LEU A 109 6.57 -6.47 14.16
N TRP A 110 6.48 -7.70 13.64
CA TRP A 110 5.81 -7.96 12.37
C TRP A 110 4.35 -7.47 12.39
N LYS A 111 3.60 -7.80 13.45
CA LYS A 111 2.21 -7.32 13.58
C LYS A 111 2.10 -5.80 13.60
N ILE A 112 3.05 -5.08 14.19
CA ILE A 112 3.07 -3.61 14.12
C ILE A 112 3.30 -3.16 12.68
N THR A 113 4.35 -3.67 12.03
CA THR A 113 4.71 -3.25 10.66
C THR A 113 3.66 -3.58 9.60
N GLN A 114 2.78 -4.56 9.86
CA GLN A 114 1.71 -4.96 8.94
C GLN A 114 0.34 -4.38 9.30
N GLY A 115 0.26 -3.51 10.31
CA GLY A 115 -1.03 -3.02 10.82
C GLY A 115 -1.99 -4.13 11.26
N ALA A 116 -1.41 -5.21 11.82
CA ALA A 116 -2.16 -6.37 12.26
C ALA A 116 -2.65 -6.23 13.72
N LEU A 117 -2.04 -5.35 14.52
CA LEU A 117 -2.46 -5.10 15.91
C LEU A 117 -3.86 -4.48 15.99
N PRO A 118 -4.66 -4.79 17.04
CA PRO A 118 -5.97 -4.19 17.23
C PRO A 118 -5.87 -2.78 17.85
N THR A 119 -5.25 -1.84 17.13
CA THR A 119 -5.30 -0.40 17.44
C THR A 119 -6.66 0.18 17.05
N GLY A 120 -7.04 1.32 17.61
CA GLY A 120 -8.29 2.01 17.27
C GLY A 120 -8.47 2.21 15.77
N ALA A 121 -7.46 2.75 15.09
CA ALA A 121 -7.48 2.93 13.64
C ALA A 121 -7.64 1.61 12.87
N ASN A 122 -7.00 0.52 13.32
CA ASN A 122 -7.12 -0.79 12.67
C ASN A 122 -8.46 -1.45 12.89
N LEU A 123 -9.03 -1.31 14.09
CA LEU A 123 -10.35 -1.84 14.41
C LEU A 123 -11.43 -1.10 13.62
N GLN A 124 -11.32 0.23 13.48
CA GLN A 124 -12.21 1.00 12.62
C GLN A 124 -12.11 0.58 11.15
N ARG A 125 -10.88 0.41 10.62
CA ARG A 125 -10.68 -0.07 9.24
C ARG A 125 -11.32 -1.44 9.00
N ARG A 126 -11.38 -2.28 10.04
CA ARG A 126 -12.03 -3.61 10.01
C ARG A 126 -13.54 -3.56 10.30
N GLY A 127 -14.12 -2.38 10.51
CA GLY A 127 -15.54 -2.19 10.82
C GLY A 127 -15.94 -2.63 12.24
N LEU A 128 -15.00 -2.77 13.16
CA LEU A 128 -15.23 -3.29 14.52
C LEU A 128 -15.42 -2.20 15.58
N LEU A 129 -15.00 -0.96 15.31
CA LEU A 129 -15.07 0.15 16.28
C LEU A 129 -15.37 1.48 15.59
N GLN A 130 -16.19 2.31 16.24
CA GLN A 130 -16.49 3.67 15.76
C GLN A 130 -15.53 4.72 16.32
N HIS A 131 -15.05 4.53 17.55
CA HIS A 131 -14.08 5.41 18.20
C HIS A 131 -12.65 4.91 17.97
N THR A 132 -11.73 5.80 17.62
CA THR A 132 -10.33 5.47 17.32
C THR A 132 -9.35 6.13 18.27
N THR A 133 -9.82 6.71 19.36
CA THR A 133 -9.01 7.54 20.25
C THR A 133 -8.12 6.71 21.17
N CYS A 134 -6.88 7.17 21.38
CA CYS A 134 -5.94 6.61 22.33
C CYS A 134 -6.46 6.85 23.74
N VAL A 135 -6.48 5.80 24.57
CA VAL A 135 -6.95 5.86 25.96
C VAL A 135 -6.10 6.74 26.87
N ARG A 136 -4.89 7.13 26.43
CA ARG A 136 -3.96 7.93 27.24
C ARG A 136 -4.02 9.42 26.94
N CYS A 137 -4.11 9.81 25.66
CA CYS A 137 -4.04 11.21 25.26
C CYS A 137 -5.24 11.68 24.41
N GLY A 138 -6.17 10.78 24.03
CA GLY A 138 -7.37 11.14 23.27
C GLY A 138 -7.19 11.30 21.75
N GLU A 139 -5.95 11.38 21.24
CA GLU A 139 -5.65 11.46 19.81
C GLU A 139 -5.93 10.15 19.06
N VAL A 140 -5.94 10.16 17.72
CA VAL A 140 -6.20 8.95 16.92
C VAL A 140 -5.11 7.88 17.15
N GLU A 141 -5.52 6.72 17.64
CA GLU A 141 -4.67 5.57 17.94
C GLU A 141 -4.29 4.80 16.67
N THR A 142 -3.23 5.28 16.02
CA THR A 142 -2.46 4.55 15.01
C THR A 142 -1.27 3.83 15.65
N GLU A 143 -0.57 2.98 14.90
CA GLU A 143 0.65 2.32 15.35
C GLU A 143 1.76 3.32 15.64
N SER A 144 2.03 4.25 14.72
CA SER A 144 3.02 5.30 14.93
C SER A 144 2.65 6.16 16.14
N HIS A 145 1.37 6.51 16.29
CA HIS A 145 0.91 7.23 17.47
C HIS A 145 1.17 6.42 18.76
N LEU A 146 0.70 5.17 18.81
CA LEU A 146 0.79 4.32 19.98
C LEU A 146 2.23 4.01 20.40
N PHE A 147 3.18 3.93 19.46
CA PHE A 147 4.56 3.56 19.76
C PHE A 147 5.56 4.72 19.72
N LEU A 148 5.22 5.87 19.12
CA LEU A 148 6.17 6.97 18.89
C LEU A 148 5.64 8.34 19.34
N HIS A 149 4.40 8.70 18.97
CA HIS A 149 3.92 10.10 19.07
C HIS A 149 2.97 10.37 20.23
N CYS A 150 2.52 9.34 20.95
CA CYS A 150 1.68 9.54 22.13
C CYS A 150 2.49 10.28 23.21
N GLU A 151 1.95 11.35 23.78
CA GLU A 151 2.61 12.16 24.82
C GLU A 151 3.14 11.31 26.00
N TYR A 152 2.40 10.27 26.38
CA TYR A 152 2.83 9.32 27.40
C TYR A 152 4.07 8.51 26.97
N VAL A 153 4.12 8.13 25.70
CA VAL A 153 5.18 7.32 25.11
C VAL A 153 6.43 8.16 24.83
N GLU A 154 6.27 9.43 24.47
CA GLU A 154 7.38 10.38 24.39
C GLU A 154 8.14 10.44 25.72
N LYS A 155 7.43 10.51 26.86
CA LYS A 155 8.04 10.48 28.20
C LYS A 155 8.83 9.18 28.45
N ILE A 156 8.33 8.04 27.96
CA ILE A 156 9.04 6.75 28.07
C ILE A 156 10.34 6.79 27.26
N TRP A 157 10.30 7.32 26.04
CA TRP A 157 11.49 7.41 25.18
C TRP A 157 12.50 8.42 25.74
N SER A 158 12.06 9.56 26.28
CA SER A 158 12.95 10.52 26.96
C SER A 158 13.61 9.95 28.21
N ALA A 159 12.95 9.04 28.92
CA ALA A 159 13.50 8.34 30.07
C ALA A 159 14.32 7.09 29.71
N SER A 160 14.37 6.71 28.43
CA SER A 160 15.05 5.51 27.98
C SER A 160 16.58 5.67 28.04
N LEU A 161 17.28 4.53 28.09
CA LEU A 161 18.73 4.47 28.28
C LEU A 161 19.54 4.78 27.02
N PHE A 162 18.93 5.28 25.95
CA PHE A 162 19.67 5.55 24.71
C PHE A 162 20.64 6.73 24.89
N LYS A 163 21.88 6.55 24.42
CA LYS A 163 22.98 7.52 24.58
C LYS A 163 22.75 8.81 23.81
N ASP A 164 22.31 8.67 22.58
CA ASP A 164 21.70 9.76 21.84
C ASP A 164 20.22 9.72 22.21
N GLN A 165 19.63 10.85 22.59
CA GLN A 165 18.18 10.92 22.68
C GLN A 165 17.66 10.68 21.26
N VAL A 166 17.41 9.42 20.93
CA VAL A 166 16.90 9.04 19.63
C VAL A 166 15.56 9.73 19.55
N THR A 167 15.46 10.73 18.69
CA THR A 167 14.23 11.51 18.49
C THR A 167 13.23 10.65 17.72
N LEU A 168 12.80 9.55 18.33
CA LEU A 168 11.85 8.58 17.77
C LEU A 168 10.50 9.27 17.47
N SER A 169 10.19 10.35 18.19
CA SER A 169 9.02 11.21 17.94
C SER A 169 9.05 11.91 16.58
N THR A 170 10.22 12.08 15.94
CA THR A 170 10.33 12.65 14.58
C THR A 170 10.15 11.61 13.48
N CYS A 171 10.19 10.31 13.80
CA CYS A 171 9.93 9.27 12.81
C CYS A 171 8.46 9.30 12.40
N SER A 172 8.20 9.31 11.11
CA SER A 172 6.83 9.29 10.59
C SER A 172 6.23 7.88 10.70
N GLU A 173 7.07 6.87 10.47
CA GLU A 173 6.68 5.47 10.45
C GLU A 173 7.41 4.65 11.51
N PHE A 174 6.72 3.65 12.07
CA PHE A 174 7.30 2.71 13.03
C PHE A 174 8.55 1.99 12.49
N LEU A 175 8.62 1.73 11.18
CA LEU A 175 9.75 1.02 10.61
C LEU A 175 11.03 1.85 10.60
N GLU A 176 10.93 3.17 10.46
CA GLU A 176 12.06 4.09 10.60
C GLU A 176 12.59 4.06 12.04
N ALA A 177 11.68 4.16 13.01
CA ALA A 177 11.99 4.05 14.43
C ALA A 177 12.65 2.70 14.79
N LEU A 178 12.17 1.60 14.22
CA LEU A 178 12.76 0.27 14.43
C LEU A 178 14.19 0.17 13.87
N LYS A 179 14.49 0.84 12.75
CA LYS A 179 15.86 0.90 12.22
C LYS A 179 16.78 1.68 13.16
N LEU A 180 16.32 2.83 13.66
CA LEU A 180 17.08 3.66 14.59
C LEU A 180 17.29 2.96 15.94
N GLY A 181 16.25 2.34 16.50
CA GLY A 181 16.34 1.60 17.77
C GLY A 181 17.37 0.47 17.73
N LYS A 182 17.48 -0.23 16.59
CA LYS A 182 18.44 -1.33 16.41
C LYS A 182 19.91 -0.90 16.44
N ILE A 183 20.20 0.34 16.04
CA ILE A 183 21.56 0.90 16.04
C ILE A 183 21.85 1.74 17.30
N ALA A 184 20.82 2.07 18.07
CA ALA A 184 20.94 2.90 19.25
C ALA A 184 21.77 2.20 20.33
N THR A 185 22.75 2.93 20.89
CA THR A 185 23.59 2.42 21.97
C THR A 185 22.98 2.78 23.32
N CYS A 186 22.94 1.83 24.24
CA CYS A 186 22.53 2.10 25.62
C CYS A 186 23.68 2.72 26.42
N LEU A 187 23.39 3.68 27.28
CA LEU A 187 24.36 4.33 28.17
C LEU A 187 24.93 3.30 29.17
N PRO A 188 26.26 3.30 29.43
CA PRO A 188 26.83 2.61 30.60
C PRO A 188 26.20 3.17 31.89
N PRO A 189 25.97 2.36 32.97
CA PRO A 189 26.66 1.13 33.36
C PRO A 189 25.81 -0.16 33.24
N VAL A 190 24.70 -0.14 32.50
CA VAL A 190 23.62 -1.14 32.64
C VAL A 190 23.98 -2.52 32.05
N GLY A 191 25.11 -2.66 31.36
CA GLY A 191 25.58 -3.95 30.83
C GLY A 191 24.68 -4.58 29.76
N VAL A 192 23.64 -3.87 29.29
CA VAL A 192 22.72 -4.36 28.26
C VAL A 192 23.36 -4.19 26.89
N VAL A 193 23.86 -5.30 26.36
CA VAL A 193 24.52 -5.37 25.04
C VAL A 193 23.51 -5.61 23.90
N SER A 194 22.23 -5.79 24.23
CA SER A 194 21.17 -6.14 23.29
C SER A 194 20.24 -4.97 22.97
N ASP A 195 19.58 -5.05 21.82
CA ASP A 195 18.55 -4.12 21.38
C ASP A 195 17.34 -4.12 22.34
N VAL A 196 17.16 -3.02 23.07
CA VAL A 196 16.07 -2.81 24.04
C VAL A 196 14.80 -2.25 23.41
N PHE A 197 14.89 -1.68 22.20
CA PHE A 197 13.76 -1.01 21.54
C PHE A 197 12.53 -1.93 21.39
N PRO A 198 12.65 -3.20 20.92
CA PRO A 198 11.52 -4.10 20.81
C PRO A 198 10.84 -4.42 22.14
N TRP A 199 11.61 -4.43 23.22
CA TRP A 199 11.09 -4.73 24.56
C TRP A 199 10.30 -3.55 25.12
N ILE A 200 10.79 -2.32 24.93
CA ILE A 200 10.05 -1.10 25.31
C ILE A 200 8.72 -1.06 24.56
N CYS A 201 8.72 -1.31 23.24
CA CYS A 201 7.48 -1.39 22.44
C CYS A 201 6.52 -2.46 22.98
N TRP A 202 7.04 -3.63 23.36
CA TRP A 202 6.24 -4.70 23.94
C TRP A 202 5.57 -4.29 25.26
N PHE A 203 6.30 -3.61 26.14
CA PHE A 203 5.74 -3.13 27.41
C PHE A 203 4.75 -1.97 27.22
N ILE A 204 4.96 -1.08 26.25
CA ILE A 204 3.98 -0.06 25.86
C ILE A 204 2.66 -0.74 25.44
N TRP A 205 2.74 -1.79 24.62
CA TRP A 205 1.57 -2.55 24.18
C TRP A 205 0.84 -3.23 25.35
N LEU A 206 1.59 -3.86 26.27
CA LEU A 206 1.00 -4.46 27.47
C LEU A 206 0.31 -3.41 28.35
N ALA A 207 0.99 -2.29 28.62
CA ALA A 207 0.47 -1.21 29.46
C ALA A 207 -0.76 -0.52 28.84
N ARG A 208 -0.87 -0.48 27.51
CA ARG A 208 -2.09 -0.03 26.82
C ARG A 208 -3.22 -1.03 26.97
N ASN A 209 -2.95 -2.32 26.79
CA ASN A 209 -3.99 -3.35 26.90
C ASN A 209 -4.53 -3.47 28.32
N GLN A 210 -3.66 -3.37 29.32
CA GLN A 210 -4.07 -3.36 30.73
C GLN A 210 -5.11 -2.26 30.99
N LEU A 211 -4.88 -1.03 30.51
CA LEU A 211 -5.84 0.08 30.68
C LEU A 211 -7.19 -0.13 30.00
N ILE A 212 -7.29 -1.04 29.03
CA ILE A 212 -8.52 -1.25 28.24
C ILE A 212 -9.31 -2.43 28.77
N PHE A 213 -8.64 -3.44 29.32
CA PHE A 213 -9.25 -4.72 29.67
C PHE A 213 -9.26 -5.03 31.17
N ASP A 214 -8.43 -4.34 31.98
CA ASP A 214 -8.33 -4.52 33.44
C ASP A 214 -8.76 -3.25 34.18
#